data_AF-A0A937QDS2-F1
#
_entry.id   AF-A0A937QDS2-F1
#
_cell.length_a   1.000
_cell.length_b   1.000
_cell.length_c   1.000
_cell.angle_alpha   90.00
_cell.angle_beta   90.00
_cell.angle_gamma   90.00
#
_symmetry.space_group_name_H-M   'P 1'
#
loop_
_entity.id
_entity.type
_entity.pdbx_description
1 polymer ?
#
loop_
_entity_poly.entity_id
_entity_poly.type
_entity_poly.pdbx_seq_one_letter_code
_entity_poly.pdbx_strand_id
1 'polypeptide(L)'
;MDAILDGGYRRASCILITGAAGTGKSTMSATFTRAACQRGEKVLYANFEESPEAMLSAMLSPGIDLQVYVDNGTLNILTAMPESMGAEEHLLRTFEAIKAHQADHVIVDSLSSCQRFGSERIAFEFIVRLVNRCKECGATIILINQAEGFTNTQEISGIGISSIVDSVLALRHIDVGGEVNRMILVMKARGSKHSNQYREFLITDDGIDIADVYVGIGGALTGAARQEQEAKENAEWLLKRQQIERKEQELVKKQTTIEAEATIAREELAAADLEVEQLKLTESVLVNGSTRRGEMRHEDSDSERHRSGDKGGQE
;
A
#
# COMPACT_ATOMS: atom_id res chain seq x y z
N MET A 1 -8.34 4.10 -4.27
CA MET A 1 -9.02 3.58 -5.49
C MET A 1 -8.11 2.67 -6.32
N ASP A 2 -6.84 3.01 -6.52
CA ASP A 2 -5.96 2.21 -7.37
C ASP A 2 -5.75 0.77 -6.89
N ALA A 3 -5.75 0.54 -5.57
CA ALA A 3 -5.65 -0.80 -5.00
C ALA A 3 -6.81 -1.72 -5.39
N ILE A 4 -8.05 -1.21 -5.46
CA ILE A 4 -9.21 -2.03 -5.86
C ILE A 4 -9.26 -2.30 -7.37
N LEU A 5 -8.48 -1.54 -8.16
CA LEU A 5 -8.33 -1.66 -9.61
C LEU A 5 -6.99 -2.30 -10.05
N ASP A 6 -6.23 -2.91 -9.12
CA ASP A 6 -4.94 -3.56 -9.39
C ASP A 6 -3.89 -2.63 -10.03
N GLY A 7 -3.73 -1.43 -9.44
CA GLY A 7 -2.76 -0.43 -9.91
C GLY A 7 -3.39 0.77 -10.63
N GLY A 8 -4.71 0.92 -10.55
CA GLY A 8 -5.44 2.06 -11.10
C GLY A 8 -6.18 1.76 -12.41
N TYR A 9 -6.73 2.80 -12.99
CA TYR A 9 -7.44 2.69 -14.26
C TYR A 9 -6.48 2.73 -15.44
N ARG A 10 -6.90 2.15 -16.56
CA ARG A 10 -6.14 2.21 -17.81
C ARG A 10 -6.30 3.60 -18.45
N ARG A 11 -5.22 4.15 -18.99
CA ARG A 11 -5.28 5.36 -19.83
C ARG A 11 -6.13 5.11 -21.07
N ALA A 12 -6.71 6.17 -21.62
CA ALA A 12 -7.58 6.10 -22.80
C ALA A 12 -8.72 5.07 -22.64
N SER A 13 -9.25 4.93 -21.42
CA SER A 13 -10.38 4.04 -21.11
C SER A 13 -11.63 4.81 -20.72
N CYS A 14 -12.78 4.14 -20.82
CA CYS A 14 -14.05 4.65 -20.36
C CYS A 14 -14.43 4.04 -19.01
N ILE A 15 -14.57 4.87 -17.99
CA ILE A 15 -14.94 4.49 -16.62
C ILE A 15 -16.35 4.99 -16.35
N LEU A 16 -17.21 4.13 -15.80
CA LEU A 16 -18.56 4.51 -15.34
C LEU A 16 -18.60 4.46 -13.82
N ILE A 17 -18.96 5.57 -13.19
CA ILE A 17 -19.32 5.63 -11.77
C ILE A 17 -20.84 5.69 -11.71
N THR A 18 -21.46 4.70 -11.08
CA THR A 18 -22.93 4.58 -11.02
C THR A 18 -23.40 4.33 -9.59
N GLY A 19 -24.61 4.79 -9.27
CA GLY A 19 -25.21 4.63 -7.95
C GLY A 19 -26.37 5.58 -7.70
N ALA A 20 -27.12 5.31 -6.63
CA ALA A 20 -28.27 6.12 -6.22
C ALA A 20 -27.85 7.57 -5.85
N ALA A 21 -28.82 8.48 -5.75
CA ALA A 21 -28.57 9.82 -5.24
C ALA A 21 -27.90 9.77 -3.84
N GLY A 22 -27.00 10.71 -3.55
CA GLY A 22 -26.32 10.78 -2.24
C GLY A 22 -25.23 9.73 -1.97
N THR A 23 -24.98 8.81 -2.91
CA THR A 23 -23.94 7.78 -2.77
C THR A 23 -22.51 8.32 -2.85
N GLY A 24 -22.27 9.57 -3.28
CA GLY A 24 -20.92 10.16 -3.33
C GLY A 24 -20.24 10.10 -4.69
N LYS A 25 -21.00 9.94 -5.78
CA LYS A 25 -20.47 9.90 -7.16
C LYS A 25 -19.66 11.14 -7.54
N SER A 26 -20.23 12.34 -7.33
CA SER A 26 -19.56 13.61 -7.63
C SER A 26 -18.38 13.88 -6.69
N THR A 27 -18.45 13.43 -5.43
CA THR A 27 -17.30 13.48 -4.52
C THR A 27 -16.16 12.58 -5.00
N MET A 28 -16.47 11.42 -5.58
CA MET A 28 -15.47 10.51 -6.15
C MET A 28 -14.79 11.11 -7.38
N SER A 29 -15.56 11.72 -8.29
CA SER A 29 -15.00 12.40 -9.46
C SER A 29 -14.20 13.65 -9.07
N ALA A 30 -14.63 14.41 -8.07
CA ALA A 30 -13.88 15.55 -7.55
C ALA A 30 -12.57 15.11 -6.88
N THR A 31 -12.59 14.02 -6.10
CA THR A 31 -11.36 13.43 -5.50
C THR A 31 -10.40 12.99 -6.59
N PHE A 32 -10.91 12.35 -7.65
CA PHE A 32 -10.12 12.00 -8.83
C PHE A 32 -9.53 13.23 -9.51
N THR A 33 -10.34 14.27 -9.71
CA THR A 33 -9.94 15.52 -10.38
C THR A 33 -8.77 16.16 -9.63
N ARG A 34 -8.90 16.31 -8.31
CA ARG A 34 -7.85 16.83 -7.42
C ARG A 34 -6.56 16.03 -7.59
N ALA A 35 -6.65 14.70 -7.49
CA ALA A 35 -5.47 13.83 -7.62
C ALA A 35 -4.81 13.92 -9.01
N ALA A 36 -5.59 14.02 -10.08
CA ALA A 36 -5.07 14.20 -11.44
C ALA A 36 -4.36 15.55 -11.61
N CYS A 37 -4.99 16.63 -11.19
CA CYS A 37 -4.41 17.96 -11.29
C CYS A 37 -3.15 18.12 -10.42
N GLN A 38 -3.10 17.47 -9.25
CA GLN A 38 -1.88 17.39 -8.42
C GLN A 38 -0.71 16.71 -9.13
N ARG A 39 -0.97 15.78 -10.04
CA ARG A 39 0.06 15.15 -10.89
C ARG A 39 0.43 16.01 -12.11
N GLY A 40 -0.16 17.20 -12.25
CA GLY A 40 0.01 18.08 -13.41
C GLY A 40 -0.78 17.64 -14.64
N GLU A 41 -1.70 16.69 -14.49
CA GLU A 41 -2.57 16.21 -15.58
C GLU A 41 -3.75 17.17 -15.76
N LYS A 42 -4.17 17.37 -17.00
CA LYS A 42 -5.26 18.30 -17.33
C LYS A 42 -6.61 17.60 -17.31
N VAL A 43 -7.57 18.19 -16.61
CA VAL A 43 -8.93 17.67 -16.49
C VAL A 43 -9.91 18.63 -17.12
N LEU A 44 -10.77 18.13 -18.00
CA LEU A 44 -11.99 18.81 -18.45
C LEU A 44 -13.18 18.22 -17.69
N TYR A 45 -13.89 19.03 -16.92
CA TYR A 45 -15.09 18.63 -16.19
C TYR A 45 -16.33 19.21 -16.88
N ALA A 46 -17.06 18.37 -17.62
CA ALA A 46 -18.33 18.73 -18.24
C ALA A 46 -19.48 18.49 -17.26
N ASN A 47 -20.03 19.58 -16.72
CA ASN A 47 -21.14 19.55 -15.76
C ASN A 47 -22.45 20.01 -16.42
N PHE A 48 -23.48 19.18 -16.37
CA PHE A 48 -24.81 19.41 -16.95
C PHE A 48 -25.89 19.66 -15.88
N GLU A 49 -25.51 19.82 -14.61
CA GLU A 49 -26.45 19.98 -13.49
C GLU A 49 -26.29 21.30 -12.76
N GLU A 50 -25.05 21.70 -12.49
CA GLU A 50 -24.76 22.81 -11.58
C GLU A 50 -23.79 23.81 -12.20
N SER A 51 -23.84 25.06 -11.73
CA SER A 51 -22.84 26.07 -12.11
C SER A 51 -21.45 25.68 -11.59
N PRO A 52 -20.37 26.19 -12.22
CA PRO A 52 -19.01 25.96 -11.72
C PRO A 52 -18.86 26.35 -10.25
N GLU A 53 -19.43 27.50 -9.86
CA GLU A 53 -19.33 28.02 -8.48
C GLU A 53 -20.06 27.12 -7.48
N ALA A 54 -21.25 26.63 -7.84
CA ALA A 54 -22.02 25.71 -7.00
C ALA A 54 -21.27 24.38 -6.83
N MET A 55 -20.75 23.82 -7.92
CA MET A 55 -19.96 22.59 -7.90
C MET A 55 -18.69 22.75 -7.03
N LEU A 56 -17.92 23.83 -7.23
CA LEU A 56 -16.71 24.10 -6.46
C LEU A 56 -17.03 24.28 -4.97
N SER A 57 -18.07 25.04 -4.65
CA SER A 57 -18.51 25.25 -3.26
C SER A 57 -18.98 23.95 -2.59
N ALA A 58 -19.68 23.08 -3.31
CA ALA A 58 -20.17 21.81 -2.76
C ALA A 58 -19.01 20.87 -2.39
N MET A 59 -17.89 20.96 -3.12
CA MET A 59 -16.70 20.12 -2.88
C MET A 59 -15.82 20.61 -1.73
N LEU A 60 -16.06 21.81 -1.18
CA LEU A 60 -15.36 22.27 0.02
C LEU A 60 -15.77 21.50 1.29
N SER A 61 -17.03 21.06 1.39
CA SER A 61 -17.51 20.29 2.55
C SER A 61 -16.76 18.97 2.76
N PRO A 62 -16.44 18.18 1.72
CA PRO A 62 -15.54 17.03 1.84
C PRO A 62 -14.04 17.43 1.78
N GLY A 63 -13.69 18.70 1.93
CA GLY A 63 -12.29 19.18 1.91
C GLY A 63 -11.58 19.09 0.56
N ILE A 64 -12.33 19.05 -0.53
CA ILE A 64 -11.78 19.02 -1.89
C ILE A 64 -11.81 20.43 -2.47
N ASP A 65 -10.75 21.20 -2.25
CA ASP A 65 -10.57 22.48 -2.93
C ASP A 65 -10.09 22.26 -4.37
N LEU A 66 -10.98 22.59 -5.33
CA LEU A 66 -10.71 22.52 -6.76
C LEU A 66 -10.38 23.89 -7.39
N GLN A 67 -10.61 25.00 -6.67
CA GLN A 67 -10.43 26.36 -7.20
C GLN A 67 -8.98 26.58 -7.65
N VAL A 68 -8.02 26.09 -6.86
CA VAL A 68 -6.59 26.19 -7.16
C VAL A 68 -6.23 25.61 -8.54
N TYR A 69 -6.91 24.55 -8.97
CA TYR A 69 -6.66 23.91 -10.27
C TYR A 69 -7.35 24.63 -11.43
N VAL A 70 -8.45 25.33 -11.16
CA VAL A 70 -9.07 26.24 -12.14
C VAL A 70 -8.12 27.41 -12.38
N ASP A 71 -7.63 28.02 -11.30
CA ASP A 71 -6.78 29.21 -11.35
C ASP A 71 -5.44 28.94 -12.05
N ASN A 72 -4.87 27.74 -11.86
CA ASN A 72 -3.63 27.35 -12.51
C ASN A 72 -3.82 26.73 -13.91
N GLY A 73 -5.07 26.56 -14.36
CA GLY A 73 -5.42 26.06 -15.69
C GLY A 73 -5.22 24.56 -15.90
N THR A 74 -5.06 23.76 -14.84
CA THR A 74 -5.06 22.28 -14.96
C THR A 74 -6.49 21.73 -15.01
N LEU A 75 -7.45 22.40 -14.39
CA LEU A 75 -8.88 22.09 -14.44
C LEU A 75 -9.63 23.11 -15.29
N ASN A 76 -10.39 22.64 -16.27
CA ASN A 76 -11.36 23.44 -17.00
C ASN A 76 -12.77 22.88 -16.74
N ILE A 77 -13.69 23.74 -16.30
CA ILE A 77 -15.08 23.35 -16.01
C ILE A 77 -15.98 23.90 -17.12
N LEU A 78 -16.56 22.99 -17.90
CA LEU A 78 -17.53 23.31 -18.94
C LEU A 78 -18.93 23.04 -18.38
N THR A 79 -19.67 24.11 -18.09
CA THR A 79 -21.07 24.00 -17.68
C THR A 79 -22.02 24.41 -18.80
N ALA A 80 -23.02 23.57 -19.07
CA ALA A 80 -24.17 23.93 -19.88
C ALA A 80 -25.38 23.08 -19.51
N MET A 81 -26.52 23.69 -19.21
CA MET A 81 -27.75 22.93 -18.96
C MET A 81 -28.15 22.17 -20.24
N PRO A 82 -28.63 20.92 -20.16
CA PRO A 82 -29.02 20.14 -21.33
C PRO A 82 -29.98 20.87 -22.27
N GLU A 83 -30.91 21.64 -21.70
CA GLU A 83 -31.96 22.37 -22.40
C GLU A 83 -31.46 23.66 -23.09
N SER A 84 -30.23 24.10 -22.80
CA SER A 84 -29.70 25.37 -23.32
C SER A 84 -29.36 25.33 -24.82
N MET A 85 -29.15 24.15 -25.39
CA MET A 85 -28.84 23.93 -26.81
C MET A 85 -29.06 22.48 -27.22
N GLY A 86 -29.01 22.21 -28.53
CA GLY A 86 -29.13 20.85 -29.06
C GLY A 86 -27.93 19.97 -28.71
N ALA A 87 -28.14 18.65 -28.69
CA ALA A 87 -27.10 17.67 -28.36
C ALA A 87 -25.83 17.79 -29.23
N GLU A 88 -25.99 18.09 -30.53
CA GLU A 88 -24.85 18.29 -31.44
C GLU A 88 -24.01 19.51 -31.05
N GLU A 89 -24.65 20.60 -30.62
CA GLU A 89 -23.96 21.81 -30.18
C GLU A 89 -23.18 21.55 -28.89
N HIS A 90 -23.80 20.86 -27.91
CA HIS A 90 -23.10 20.40 -26.71
C HIS A 90 -21.89 19.54 -27.06
N LEU A 91 -22.03 18.66 -28.05
CA LEU A 91 -20.96 17.75 -28.46
C LEU A 91 -19.80 18.51 -29.10
N LEU A 92 -20.09 19.42 -30.03
CA LEU A 92 -19.07 20.26 -30.69
C LEU A 92 -18.32 21.11 -29.68
N ARG A 93 -19.04 21.79 -28.77
CA ARG A 93 -18.42 22.59 -27.69
C ARG A 93 -17.54 21.74 -26.79
N THR A 94 -17.99 20.53 -26.45
CA THR A 94 -17.17 19.61 -25.64
C THR A 94 -15.93 19.16 -26.41
N PHE A 95 -16.02 18.88 -27.71
CA PHE A 95 -14.88 18.48 -28.53
C PHE A 95 -13.85 19.60 -28.67
N GLU A 96 -14.31 20.83 -28.86
CA GLU A 96 -13.46 22.02 -28.89
C GLU A 96 -12.77 22.23 -27.54
N ALA A 97 -13.50 22.09 -26.43
CA ALA A 97 -12.93 22.19 -25.09
C ALA A 97 -11.87 21.12 -24.82
N ILE A 98 -12.12 19.85 -25.19
CA ILE A 98 -11.14 18.76 -25.06
C ILE A 98 -9.86 19.10 -25.83
N LYS A 99 -10.00 19.58 -27.07
CA LYS A 99 -8.87 19.90 -27.94
C LYS A 99 -8.09 21.13 -27.45
N ALA A 100 -8.79 22.19 -27.08
CA ALA A 100 -8.19 23.45 -26.62
C ALA A 100 -7.47 23.27 -25.28
N HIS A 101 -8.08 22.51 -24.36
CA HIS A 101 -7.48 22.22 -23.06
C HIS A 101 -6.33 21.21 -23.16
N GLN A 102 -6.35 20.35 -24.18
CA GLN A 102 -5.49 19.15 -24.27
C GLN A 102 -5.70 18.25 -23.03
N ALA A 103 -6.96 17.93 -22.75
CA ALA A 103 -7.33 17.21 -21.55
C ALA A 103 -6.77 15.77 -21.55
N ASP A 104 -6.12 15.38 -20.45
CA ASP A 104 -5.73 14.00 -20.16
C ASP A 104 -6.93 13.19 -19.64
N HIS A 105 -7.86 13.89 -18.99
CA HIS A 105 -9.09 13.31 -18.44
C HIS A 105 -10.31 14.16 -18.75
N VAL A 106 -11.42 13.49 -19.03
CA VAL A 106 -12.73 14.12 -19.25
C VAL A 106 -13.72 13.53 -18.27
N ILE A 107 -14.39 14.37 -17.49
CA ILE A 107 -15.44 13.97 -16.57
C ILE A 107 -16.78 14.47 -17.11
N VAL A 108 -17.80 13.63 -17.08
CA VAL A 108 -19.17 13.94 -17.51
C VAL A 108 -20.11 13.73 -16.32
N ASP A 109 -20.61 14.82 -15.75
CA ASP A 109 -21.52 14.83 -14.60
C ASP A 109 -22.83 15.56 -14.94
N SER A 110 -24.00 14.92 -15.04
CA SER A 110 -24.23 13.48 -15.05
C SER A 110 -24.80 13.02 -16.40
N LEU A 111 -24.59 11.75 -16.72
CA LEU A 111 -25.20 11.06 -17.85
C LEU A 111 -26.73 11.07 -17.79
N SER A 112 -27.31 10.95 -16.59
CA SER A 112 -28.74 11.07 -16.37
C SER A 112 -29.27 12.42 -16.85
N SER A 113 -28.48 13.49 -16.70
CA SER A 113 -28.84 14.80 -17.24
C SER A 113 -28.80 14.86 -18.77
N CYS A 114 -27.95 14.07 -19.43
CA CYS A 114 -27.89 14.01 -20.90
C CYS A 114 -29.18 13.45 -21.53
N GLN A 115 -29.98 12.66 -20.80
CA GLN A 115 -31.30 12.20 -21.30
C GLN A 115 -32.24 13.37 -21.62
N ARG A 116 -32.03 14.52 -20.99
CA ARG A 116 -32.79 15.76 -21.21
C ARG A 116 -32.44 16.48 -22.52
N PHE A 117 -31.46 15.99 -23.29
CA PHE A 117 -31.21 16.46 -24.66
C PHE A 117 -32.35 16.14 -25.64
N GLY A 118 -33.29 15.26 -25.25
CA GLY A 118 -34.55 15.05 -25.96
C GLY A 118 -35.01 13.59 -26.00
N SER A 119 -34.07 12.63 -26.08
CA SER A 119 -34.37 11.20 -25.96
C SER A 119 -33.16 10.40 -25.48
N GLU A 120 -33.39 9.22 -24.94
CA GLU A 120 -32.32 8.28 -24.55
C GLU A 120 -31.40 7.92 -25.72
N ARG A 121 -31.96 7.81 -26.93
CA ARG A 121 -31.18 7.53 -28.13
C ARG A 121 -30.19 8.65 -28.45
N ILE A 122 -30.64 9.90 -28.36
CA ILE A 122 -29.78 11.07 -28.59
C ILE A 122 -28.67 11.13 -27.53
N ALA A 123 -29.02 10.90 -26.26
CA ALA A 123 -28.05 10.83 -25.18
C ALA A 123 -27.00 9.72 -25.41
N PHE A 124 -27.45 8.53 -25.81
CA PHE A 124 -26.56 7.42 -26.14
C PHE A 124 -25.61 7.77 -27.29
N GLU A 125 -26.12 8.31 -28.40
CA GLU A 125 -25.31 8.70 -29.57
C GLU A 125 -24.29 9.80 -29.21
N PHE A 126 -24.69 10.77 -28.40
CA PHE A 126 -23.80 11.79 -27.83
C PHE A 126 -22.64 11.16 -27.03
N ILE A 127 -22.95 10.26 -26.11
CA ILE A 127 -21.95 9.61 -25.24
C ILE A 127 -21.01 8.71 -26.03
N VAL A 128 -21.51 7.92 -26.99
CA VAL A 128 -20.67 7.08 -27.87
C VAL A 128 -19.63 7.96 -28.58
N ARG A 129 -20.08 9.06 -29.19
CA ARG A 129 -19.20 9.98 -29.93
C ARG A 129 -18.19 10.65 -29.01
N LEU A 130 -18.61 11.04 -27.81
CA LEU A 130 -17.73 11.63 -26.81
C LEU A 130 -16.66 10.65 -26.32
N VAL A 131 -17.03 9.41 -26.02
CA VAL A 131 -16.09 8.36 -25.63
C VAL A 131 -15.08 8.09 -26.74
N ASN A 132 -15.54 7.96 -28.00
CA ASN A 132 -14.65 7.76 -29.14
C ASN A 132 -13.68 8.91 -29.29
N ARG A 133 -14.17 10.15 -29.17
CA ARG A 133 -13.32 11.34 -29.26
C ARG A 133 -12.25 11.38 -28.17
N CYS A 134 -12.61 11.05 -26.93
CA CYS A 134 -11.65 10.98 -25.83
C CYS A 134 -10.56 9.93 -26.12
N LYS A 135 -10.96 8.75 -26.59
CA LYS A 135 -10.03 7.66 -26.96
C LYS A 135 -9.08 8.07 -28.09
N GLU A 136 -9.56 8.76 -29.12
CA GLU A 136 -8.73 9.31 -30.20
C GLU A 136 -7.69 10.31 -29.69
N CYS A 137 -8.05 11.12 -28.70
CA CYS A 137 -7.16 12.08 -28.05
C CYS A 137 -6.24 11.47 -26.98
N GLY A 138 -6.38 10.16 -26.68
CA GLY A 138 -5.66 9.49 -25.59
C GLY A 138 -6.18 9.84 -24.19
N ALA A 139 -7.28 10.56 -24.09
CA ALA A 139 -7.88 11.00 -22.83
C ALA A 139 -8.70 9.88 -22.18
N THR A 140 -8.64 9.80 -20.85
CA THR A 140 -9.49 8.89 -20.07
C THR A 140 -10.81 9.58 -19.76
N ILE A 141 -11.94 8.90 -20.00
CA ILE A 141 -13.26 9.47 -19.75
C ILE A 141 -13.92 8.82 -18.54
N ILE A 142 -14.43 9.64 -17.62
CA ILE A 142 -15.23 9.22 -16.47
C ILE A 142 -16.66 9.72 -16.68
N LEU A 143 -17.58 8.78 -16.71
CA LEU A 143 -19.00 9.04 -16.85
C LEU A 143 -19.68 8.81 -15.49
N ILE A 144 -20.49 9.76 -15.05
CA ILE A 144 -21.25 9.65 -13.80
C ILE A 144 -22.71 9.40 -14.15
N ASN A 145 -23.28 8.33 -13.63
CA ASN A 145 -24.68 8.00 -13.86
C ASN A 145 -25.43 7.83 -12.54
N GLN A 146 -26.59 8.48 -12.43
CA GLN A 146 -27.52 8.15 -11.36
C GLN A 146 -28.38 6.95 -11.79
N ALA A 147 -28.35 5.88 -10.99
CA ALA A 147 -29.18 4.69 -11.20
C ALA A 147 -29.79 4.26 -9.87
N GLU A 148 -31.09 3.93 -9.88
CA GLU A 148 -31.79 3.38 -8.72
C GLU A 148 -31.70 1.86 -8.72
N GLY A 149 -31.10 1.30 -7.66
CA GLY A 149 -31.01 -0.14 -7.49
C GLY A 149 -30.01 -0.82 -8.44
N PHE A 150 -29.57 -2.00 -8.03
CA PHE A 150 -28.67 -2.84 -8.81
C PHE A 150 -29.06 -4.30 -8.57
N THR A 151 -30.19 -4.68 -9.14
CA THR A 151 -30.68 -6.06 -9.08
C THR A 151 -29.98 -6.93 -10.12
N ASN A 152 -29.62 -6.36 -11.28
CA ASN A 152 -28.93 -7.06 -12.37
C ASN A 152 -27.80 -6.24 -13.02
N THR A 153 -26.76 -6.93 -13.48
CA THR A 153 -25.63 -6.38 -14.23
C THR A 153 -26.00 -5.76 -15.59
N GLN A 154 -27.22 -5.98 -16.07
CA GLN A 154 -27.70 -5.45 -17.35
C GLN A 154 -28.34 -4.05 -17.22
N GLU A 155 -28.83 -3.66 -16.04
CA GLU A 155 -29.53 -2.37 -15.82
C GLU A 155 -28.62 -1.26 -15.27
N ILE A 156 -27.32 -1.53 -15.11
CA ILE A 156 -26.28 -0.69 -14.46
C ILE A 156 -26.27 0.79 -14.89
N SER A 157 -26.79 1.09 -16.08
CA SER A 157 -26.66 2.41 -16.69
C SER A 157 -27.96 3.09 -17.14
N GLY A 158 -29.11 2.39 -17.11
CA GLY A 158 -30.37 2.90 -17.69
C GLY A 158 -30.38 3.13 -19.21
N ILE A 159 -29.22 3.40 -19.83
CA ILE A 159 -29.07 3.89 -21.22
C ILE A 159 -28.29 2.88 -22.11
N GLY A 160 -28.08 1.63 -21.65
CA GLY A 160 -27.39 0.59 -22.43
C GLY A 160 -25.88 0.82 -22.68
N ILE A 161 -25.27 1.78 -21.98
CA ILE A 161 -23.85 2.18 -22.16
C ILE A 161 -22.84 1.17 -21.57
N SER A 162 -23.30 0.16 -20.82
CA SER A 162 -22.43 -0.90 -20.23
C SER A 162 -21.55 -1.63 -21.27
N SER A 163 -21.99 -1.66 -22.54
CA SER A 163 -21.25 -2.25 -23.66
C SER A 163 -19.99 -1.46 -24.05
N ILE A 164 -20.06 -0.12 -23.98
CA ILE A 164 -19.02 0.83 -24.39
C ILE A 164 -17.99 1.07 -23.28
N VAL A 165 -18.44 0.95 -22.04
CA VAL A 165 -17.62 1.18 -20.85
C VAL A 165 -16.59 0.06 -20.65
N ASP A 166 -15.37 0.45 -20.29
CA ASP A 166 -14.26 -0.46 -19.98
C ASP A 166 -14.28 -0.90 -18.52
N SER A 167 -14.51 0.04 -17.59
CA SER A 167 -14.58 -0.21 -16.15
C SER A 167 -15.83 0.37 -15.50
N VAL A 168 -16.46 -0.36 -14.59
CA VAL A 168 -17.68 0.04 -13.88
C VAL A 168 -17.45 0.01 -12.38
N LEU A 169 -17.60 1.18 -11.75
CA LEU A 169 -17.59 1.39 -10.30
C LEU A 169 -19.02 1.62 -9.82
N ALA A 170 -19.53 0.71 -9.00
CA ALA A 170 -20.87 0.79 -8.43
C ALA A 170 -20.81 1.27 -6.98
N LEU A 171 -21.53 2.35 -6.67
CA LEU A 171 -21.68 2.92 -5.33
C LEU A 171 -23.06 2.60 -4.78
N ARG A 172 -23.12 2.14 -3.54
CA ARG A 172 -24.38 1.79 -2.87
C ARG A 172 -24.40 2.23 -1.43
N HIS A 173 -25.61 2.48 -0.93
CA HIS A 173 -25.88 2.51 0.49
C HIS A 173 -26.17 1.09 0.99
N ILE A 174 -25.68 0.79 2.18
CA ILE A 174 -26.04 -0.43 2.91
C ILE A 174 -26.45 -0.03 4.32
N ASP A 175 -27.64 -0.50 4.73
CA ASP A 175 -28.17 -0.24 6.06
C ASP A 175 -27.74 -1.39 6.98
N VAL A 176 -26.82 -1.12 7.90
CA VAL A 176 -26.30 -2.10 8.85
C VAL A 176 -26.27 -1.48 10.23
N GLY A 177 -26.89 -2.14 11.22
CA GLY A 177 -26.81 -1.70 12.62
C GLY A 177 -27.46 -0.35 12.92
N GLY A 178 -28.40 0.12 12.08
CA GLY A 178 -29.01 1.45 12.22
C GLY A 178 -28.19 2.58 11.59
N GLU A 179 -27.09 2.26 10.90
CA GLU A 179 -26.26 3.21 10.16
C GLU A 179 -26.36 2.95 8.66
N VAL A 180 -26.29 4.03 7.87
CA VAL A 180 -26.25 3.97 6.42
C VAL A 180 -24.80 4.10 5.96
N ASN A 181 -24.18 2.98 5.60
CA ASN A 181 -22.79 2.94 5.16
C ASN A 181 -22.70 3.03 3.62
N ARG A 182 -21.59 3.57 3.11
CA ARG A 182 -21.34 3.69 1.67
C ARG A 182 -20.36 2.61 1.23
N MET A 183 -20.72 1.89 0.18
CA MET A 183 -19.95 0.78 -0.38
C MET A 183 -19.60 1.04 -1.84
N ILE A 184 -18.38 0.70 -2.23
CA ILE A 184 -17.91 0.67 -3.61
C ILE A 184 -17.62 -0.77 -4.04
N LEU A 185 -17.99 -1.10 -5.27
CA LEU A 185 -17.67 -2.36 -5.94
C LEU A 185 -17.18 -2.10 -7.36
N VAL A 186 -16.07 -2.74 -7.73
CA VAL A 186 -15.66 -2.81 -9.13
C VAL A 186 -16.43 -3.96 -9.79
N MET A 187 -17.46 -3.62 -10.56
CA MET A 187 -18.32 -4.60 -11.23
C MET A 187 -17.64 -5.23 -12.44
N LYS A 188 -16.78 -4.45 -13.10
CA LYS A 188 -16.12 -4.80 -14.35
C LYS A 188 -14.87 -3.95 -14.46
N ALA A 189 -13.76 -4.55 -14.85
CA ALA A 189 -12.60 -3.83 -15.38
C ALA A 189 -12.05 -4.64 -16.55
N ARG A 190 -12.30 -4.20 -17.78
CA ARG A 190 -11.74 -4.88 -18.96
C ARG A 190 -10.23 -4.76 -18.89
N GLY A 191 -9.52 -5.85 -19.22
CA GLY A 191 -8.07 -5.87 -19.41
C GLY A 191 -7.22 -5.59 -18.17
N SER A 192 -7.80 -5.62 -16.97
CA SER A 192 -7.08 -5.65 -15.69
C SER A 192 -7.78 -6.61 -14.73
N LYS A 193 -7.07 -7.08 -13.70
CA LYS A 193 -7.75 -7.71 -12.56
C LYS A 193 -8.41 -6.61 -11.73
N HIS A 194 -9.43 -6.97 -10.97
CA HIS A 194 -10.04 -6.06 -10.01
C HIS A 194 -10.54 -6.82 -8.78
N SER A 195 -10.75 -6.08 -7.69
CA SER A 195 -11.40 -6.62 -6.50
C SER A 195 -12.83 -7.04 -6.81
N ASN A 196 -13.22 -8.23 -6.33
CA ASN A 196 -14.61 -8.71 -6.34
C ASN A 196 -15.32 -8.48 -5.00
N GLN A 197 -14.70 -7.73 -4.08
CA GLN A 197 -15.22 -7.43 -2.76
C GLN A 197 -15.89 -6.06 -2.75
N TYR A 198 -17.01 -5.95 -2.03
CA TYR A 198 -17.52 -4.66 -1.58
C TYR A 198 -16.52 -4.06 -0.60
N ARG A 199 -16.17 -2.79 -0.82
CA ARG A 199 -15.35 -2.02 0.11
C ARG A 199 -16.15 -0.86 0.64
N GLU A 200 -16.04 -0.62 1.93
CA GLU A 200 -16.55 0.61 2.51
C GLU A 200 -15.72 1.80 2.01
N PHE A 201 -16.36 2.95 1.82
CA PHE A 201 -15.63 4.20 1.67
C PHE A 201 -16.26 5.29 2.52
N LEU A 202 -15.41 6.15 3.03
CA LEU A 202 -15.75 7.25 3.91
C LEU A 202 -15.58 8.56 3.14
N ILE A 203 -16.52 9.47 3.33
CA ILE A 203 -16.35 10.87 2.91
C ILE A 203 -15.81 11.60 4.14
N THR A 204 -14.59 12.09 4.03
CA THR A 204 -13.85 12.76 5.10
C THR A 204 -13.64 14.23 4.74
N ASP A 205 -13.00 14.98 5.63
CA ASP A 205 -12.55 16.35 5.37
C ASP A 205 -11.32 16.41 4.43
N ASP A 206 -10.92 15.28 3.81
CA ASP A 206 -9.89 15.21 2.77
C ASP A 206 -10.35 14.36 1.57
N GLY A 207 -11.65 14.33 1.31
CA GLY A 207 -12.25 13.66 0.16
C GLY A 207 -12.69 12.23 0.47
N ILE A 208 -12.37 11.28 -0.42
CA ILE A 208 -12.77 9.88 -0.25
C ILE A 208 -11.61 9.04 0.26
N ASP A 209 -11.86 8.34 1.37
CA ASP A 209 -11.01 7.27 1.87
C ASP A 209 -11.68 5.91 1.65
N ILE A 210 -10.95 4.95 1.06
CA ILE A 210 -11.45 3.59 0.83
C ILE A 210 -10.89 2.72 1.95
N ALA A 211 -11.80 2.26 2.78
CA ALA A 211 -11.48 1.43 3.92
C ALA A 211 -10.99 0.03 3.53
N ASP A 212 -10.17 -0.54 4.42
CA ASP A 212 -9.79 -1.94 4.33
C ASP A 212 -10.92 -2.86 4.73
N VAL A 213 -10.99 -4.00 4.04
CA VAL A 213 -12.07 -4.98 4.22
C VAL A 213 -11.84 -5.70 5.53
N TYR A 214 -12.71 -5.46 6.49
CA TYR A 214 -12.73 -6.21 7.73
C TYR A 214 -13.68 -7.39 7.61
N VAL A 215 -13.15 -8.60 7.46
CA VAL A 215 -13.97 -9.81 7.42
C VAL A 215 -14.11 -10.32 8.85
N GLY A 216 -15.25 -10.06 9.48
CA GLY A 216 -15.63 -10.69 10.75
C GLY A 216 -16.12 -12.13 10.55
N ILE A 217 -16.31 -12.84 11.66
CA ILE A 217 -16.75 -14.26 11.70
C ILE A 217 -18.14 -14.47 11.03
N GLY A 218 -18.91 -13.41 10.79
CA GLY A 218 -20.23 -13.44 10.12
C GLY A 218 -20.29 -12.79 8.73
N GLY A 219 -19.17 -12.37 8.14
CA GLY A 219 -19.12 -11.64 6.87
C GLY A 219 -18.34 -10.32 6.94
N ALA A 220 -18.37 -9.53 5.86
CA ALA A 220 -17.74 -8.20 5.83
C ALA A 220 -18.41 -7.28 6.86
N LEU A 221 -17.63 -6.75 7.81
CA LEU A 221 -18.06 -5.76 8.80
C LEU A 221 -17.90 -4.35 8.22
N THR A 222 -18.84 -3.47 8.54
CA THR A 222 -18.92 -2.09 8.01
C THR A 222 -19.38 -1.13 9.12
N GLY A 223 -19.04 0.16 9.04
CA GLY A 223 -19.49 1.19 9.98
C GLY A 223 -19.01 0.96 11.42
N ALA A 224 -19.87 1.22 12.41
CA ALA A 224 -19.54 1.07 13.84
C ALA A 224 -19.02 -0.33 14.22
N ALA A 225 -19.57 -1.39 13.61
CA ALA A 225 -19.13 -2.77 13.87
C ALA A 225 -17.68 -3.03 13.43
N ARG A 226 -17.23 -2.36 12.37
CA ARG A 226 -15.83 -2.39 11.94
C ARG A 226 -14.94 -1.60 12.90
N GLN A 227 -15.33 -0.37 13.27
CA GLN A 227 -14.57 0.46 14.20
C GLN A 227 -14.33 -0.23 15.55
N GLU A 228 -15.35 -0.91 16.08
CA GLU A 228 -15.23 -1.67 17.33
C GLU A 228 -14.22 -2.82 17.19
N GLN A 229 -14.25 -3.53 16.06
CA GLN A 229 -13.34 -4.64 15.81
C GLN A 229 -11.90 -4.17 15.57
N GLU A 230 -11.70 -3.09 14.79
CA GLU A 230 -10.40 -2.44 14.61
C GLU A 230 -9.83 -1.96 15.95
N ALA A 231 -10.66 -1.37 16.81
CA ALA A 231 -10.24 -0.95 18.15
C ALA A 231 -9.82 -2.13 19.02
N LYS A 232 -10.55 -3.26 18.97
CA LYS A 232 -10.19 -4.50 19.68
C LYS A 232 -8.85 -5.05 19.20
N GLU A 233 -8.66 -5.18 17.89
CA GLU A 233 -7.41 -5.71 17.35
C GLU A 233 -6.22 -4.78 17.56
N ASN A 234 -6.40 -3.46 17.45
CA ASN A 234 -5.36 -2.49 17.80
C ASN A 234 -4.97 -2.58 19.28
N ALA A 235 -5.94 -2.78 20.18
CA ALA A 235 -5.66 -2.99 21.60
C ALA A 235 -4.90 -4.31 21.85
N GLU A 236 -5.30 -5.41 21.19
CA GLU A 236 -4.59 -6.69 21.25
C GLU A 236 -3.17 -6.59 20.72
N TRP A 237 -2.97 -5.87 19.61
CA TRP A 237 -1.67 -5.68 18.98
C TRP A 237 -0.74 -4.85 19.88
N LEU A 238 -1.27 -3.79 20.50
CA LEU A 238 -0.53 -2.97 21.46
C LEU A 238 -0.07 -3.81 22.67
N LEU A 239 -0.94 -4.68 23.19
CA LEU A 239 -0.60 -5.60 24.27
C LEU A 239 0.49 -6.60 23.85
N LYS A 240 0.38 -7.20 22.67
CA LYS A 240 1.42 -8.11 22.13
C LYS A 240 2.77 -7.40 21.97
N ARG A 241 2.77 -6.16 21.45
CA ARG A 241 4.00 -5.37 21.31
C ARG A 241 4.66 -5.10 22.66
N GLN A 242 3.90 -4.73 23.69
CA GLN A 242 4.43 -4.58 25.05
C GLN A 242 5.00 -5.89 25.61
N GLN A 243 4.37 -7.03 25.33
CA GLN A 243 4.87 -8.34 25.74
C GLN A 243 6.19 -8.70 25.05
N ILE A 244 6.32 -8.40 23.75
CA ILE A 244 7.56 -8.62 22.99
C ILE A 244 8.67 -7.75 23.58
N GLU A 245 8.43 -6.46 23.79
CA GLU A 245 9.42 -5.53 24.34
C GLU A 245 9.88 -5.97 25.74
N ARG A 246 8.95 -6.42 26.59
CA ARG A 246 9.30 -6.98 27.90
C ARG A 246 10.15 -8.25 27.77
N LYS A 247 9.81 -9.16 26.85
CA LYS A 247 10.60 -10.37 26.61
C LYS A 247 11.97 -10.07 26.04
N GLU A 248 12.11 -9.07 25.17
CA GLU A 248 13.39 -8.62 24.65
C GLU A 248 14.28 -8.10 25.78
N GLN A 249 13.75 -7.26 26.68
CA GLN A 249 14.48 -6.80 27.85
C GLN A 249 14.91 -7.96 28.77
N GLU A 250 14.05 -8.96 28.97
CA GLU A 250 14.40 -10.16 29.74
C GLU A 250 15.49 -11.01 29.04
N LEU A 251 15.43 -11.14 27.72
CA LEU A 251 16.42 -11.87 26.92
C LEU A 251 17.77 -11.17 26.89
N VAL A 252 17.79 -9.84 26.74
CA VAL A 252 19.02 -9.02 26.81
C VAL A 252 19.67 -9.19 28.18
N LYS A 253 18.89 -9.12 29.26
CA LYS A 253 19.42 -9.38 30.62
C LYS A 253 20.03 -10.79 30.70
N LYS A 254 19.33 -11.82 30.23
CA LYS A 254 19.88 -13.19 30.20
C LYS A 254 21.15 -13.31 29.38
N GLN A 255 21.23 -12.67 28.21
CA GLN A 255 22.45 -12.64 27.39
C GLN A 255 23.60 -12.01 28.17
N THR A 256 23.38 -10.86 28.81
CA THR A 256 24.43 -10.22 29.62
C THR A 256 24.88 -11.09 30.79
N THR A 257 23.97 -11.82 31.45
CA THR A 257 24.34 -12.77 32.51
C THR A 257 25.18 -13.92 31.95
N ILE A 258 24.77 -14.52 30.83
CA ILE A 258 25.50 -15.63 30.20
C ILE A 258 26.87 -15.18 29.70
N GLU A 259 26.99 -13.97 29.15
CA GLU A 259 28.27 -13.40 28.73
C GLU A 259 29.21 -13.15 29.92
N ALA A 260 28.67 -12.68 31.05
CA ALA A 260 29.44 -12.52 32.28
C ALA A 260 29.94 -13.89 32.81
N GLU A 261 29.07 -14.90 32.86
CA GLU A 261 29.44 -16.27 33.27
C GLU A 261 30.50 -16.88 32.33
N ALA A 262 30.36 -16.69 31.01
CA ALA A 262 31.32 -17.16 30.03
C ALA A 262 32.69 -16.45 30.15
N THR A 263 32.69 -15.18 30.57
CA THR A 263 33.93 -14.43 30.81
C THR A 263 34.67 -14.99 32.01
N ILE A 264 33.96 -15.22 33.12
CA ILE A 264 34.54 -15.85 34.33
C ILE A 264 35.11 -17.24 33.99
N ALA A 265 34.35 -18.07 33.28
CA ALA A 265 34.81 -19.41 32.90
C ALA A 265 36.06 -19.38 32.00
N ARG A 266 36.20 -18.37 31.13
CA ARG A 266 37.42 -18.18 30.32
C ARG A 266 38.62 -17.77 31.16
N GLU A 267 38.42 -16.93 32.17
CA GLU A 267 39.48 -16.54 33.11
C GLU A 267 39.96 -17.73 33.94
N GLU A 268 39.05 -18.58 34.42
CA GLU A 268 39.39 -19.82 35.13
C GLU A 268 40.18 -20.80 34.24
N LEU A 269 39.76 -20.97 32.98
CA LEU A 269 40.48 -21.81 32.02
C LEU A 269 41.91 -21.31 31.78
N ALA A 270 42.09 -20.00 31.59
CA ALA A 270 43.40 -19.39 31.37
C ALA A 270 44.33 -19.56 32.59
N ALA A 271 43.77 -19.49 33.81
CA ALA A 271 44.53 -19.74 35.04
C ALA A 271 44.99 -21.21 35.12
N ALA A 272 44.13 -22.16 34.80
CA ALA A 272 44.46 -23.58 34.76
C ALA A 272 45.53 -23.90 33.70
N ASP A 273 45.45 -23.29 32.52
CA ASP A 273 46.46 -23.46 31.46
C ASP A 273 47.85 -22.96 31.90
N LEU A 274 47.91 -21.82 32.59
CA LEU A 274 49.14 -21.29 33.20
C LEU A 274 49.74 -22.24 34.24
N GLU A 275 48.90 -22.84 35.08
CA GLU A 275 49.34 -23.80 36.09
C GLU A 275 49.89 -25.08 35.44
N VAL A 276 49.22 -25.59 34.39
CA VAL A 276 49.73 -26.71 33.58
C VAL A 276 51.08 -26.37 32.95
N GLU A 277 51.26 -25.15 32.44
CA GLU A 277 52.53 -24.72 31.85
C GLU A 277 53.65 -24.64 32.90
N GLN A 278 53.36 -24.11 34.10
CA GLN A 278 54.31 -24.09 35.22
C GLN A 278 54.72 -25.50 35.67
N LEU A 279 53.76 -26.44 35.73
CA LEU A 279 54.04 -27.84 36.06
C LEU A 279 54.95 -28.50 35.02
N LYS A 280 54.70 -28.28 33.72
CA LYS A 280 55.58 -28.77 32.63
C LYS A 280 56.99 -28.18 32.72
N LEU A 281 57.11 -26.89 33.03
CA LEU A 281 58.41 -26.22 33.22
C LEU A 281 59.17 -26.82 34.41
N THR A 282 58.47 -27.05 35.53
CA THR A 282 59.04 -27.68 36.74
C THR A 282 59.49 -29.12 36.45
N GLU A 283 58.69 -29.90 35.72
CA GLU A 283 59.04 -31.24 35.27
C GLU A 283 60.31 -31.22 34.40
N SER A 284 60.41 -30.29 33.44
CA SER A 284 61.60 -30.16 32.58
C SER A 284 62.88 -29.83 33.36
N VAL A 285 62.78 -29.00 34.41
CA VAL A 285 63.90 -28.66 35.29
C VAL A 285 64.32 -29.86 36.14
N LEU A 286 63.36 -30.65 36.64
CA LEU A 286 63.63 -31.87 37.38
C LEU A 286 64.30 -32.93 36.51
N VAL A 287 63.82 -33.12 35.27
CA VAL A 287 64.43 -34.04 34.30
C VAL A 287 65.87 -33.60 33.99
N ASN A 288 66.09 -32.34 33.60
CA ASN A 288 67.45 -31.83 33.31
C ASN A 288 68.38 -31.82 34.53
N GLY A 289 67.84 -31.57 35.72
CA GLY A 289 68.58 -31.64 36.99
C GLY A 289 68.93 -33.07 37.42
N SER A 290 68.17 -34.07 36.98
CA SER A 290 68.49 -35.48 37.15
C SER A 290 69.57 -35.95 36.17
N THR A 291 69.56 -35.43 34.93
CA THR A 291 70.60 -35.69 33.92
C THR A 291 71.96 -35.15 34.37
N ARG A 292 72.02 -33.92 34.89
CA ARG A 292 73.25 -33.34 35.48
C ARG A 292 73.76 -34.10 36.71
N ARG A 293 72.87 -34.64 37.55
CA ARG A 293 73.27 -35.49 38.70
C ARG A 293 73.72 -36.89 38.27
N GLY A 294 73.24 -37.38 37.13
CA GLY A 294 73.73 -38.59 36.47
C GLY A 294 75.13 -38.39 35.89
N GLU A 295 75.39 -37.24 35.26
CA GLU A 295 76.70 -36.90 34.68
C GLU A 295 77.78 -36.68 35.75
N MET A 296 77.48 -35.99 36.87
CA MET A 296 78.45 -35.86 37.99
C MET A 296 78.79 -37.20 38.66
N ARG A 297 77.88 -38.18 38.67
CA ARG A 297 78.19 -39.53 39.18
C ARG A 297 79.04 -40.36 38.20
N HIS A 298 79.02 -40.02 36.91
CA HIS A 298 79.90 -40.64 35.94
C HIS A 298 81.33 -40.07 35.98
N GLU A 299 81.50 -38.77 36.26
CA GLU A 299 82.84 -38.20 36.43
C GLU A 299 83.57 -38.73 37.69
N ASP A 300 82.86 -38.99 38.79
CA ASP A 300 83.48 -39.61 39.97
C ASP A 300 83.84 -41.08 39.77
N SER A 301 83.14 -41.83 38.90
CA SER A 301 83.40 -43.26 38.66
C SER A 301 84.44 -43.56 37.57
N ASP A 302 84.75 -42.61 36.68
CA ASP A 302 85.85 -42.74 35.71
C ASP A 302 87.22 -42.39 36.29
N SER A 303 87.27 -41.78 37.48
CA SER A 303 88.54 -41.53 38.20
C SER A 303 89.14 -42.79 38.87
N GLU A 304 88.36 -43.87 39.08
CA GLU A 304 88.81 -45.11 39.73
C GLU A 304 89.18 -46.25 38.74
N ARG A 305 89.00 -46.10 37.43
CA ARG A 305 89.30 -47.15 36.42
C ARG A 305 90.62 -46.98 35.64
N HIS A 306 91.51 -46.10 36.08
CA HIS A 306 92.84 -45.89 35.46
C HIS A 306 94.05 -46.30 36.32
N ARG A 307 93.88 -47.25 37.26
CA ARG A 307 94.99 -47.85 38.01
C ARG A 307 94.90 -49.37 38.15
N SER A 308 94.79 -50.10 37.05
CA SER A 308 95.18 -51.52 37.03
C SER A 308 95.28 -52.08 35.62
N GLY A 309 96.51 -52.31 35.16
CA GLY A 309 96.80 -53.30 34.13
C GLY A 309 97.56 -52.80 32.91
N ASP A 310 98.86 -52.54 33.05
CA ASP A 310 99.79 -52.84 31.96
C ASP A 310 101.20 -53.16 32.47
N LYS A 311 101.55 -54.46 32.41
CA LYS A 311 102.87 -55.08 32.15
C LYS A 311 102.61 -56.58 31.98
N GLY A 312 102.95 -57.29 30.91
CA GLY A 312 103.61 -56.94 29.66
C GLY A 312 103.88 -58.21 28.84
N GLY A 313 104.25 -58.05 27.57
CA GLY A 313 104.79 -59.10 26.70
C GLY A 313 105.83 -58.50 25.76
N GLN A 314 107.05 -59.06 25.77
CA GLN A 314 108.21 -58.68 24.98
C GLN A 314 108.42 -59.66 23.81
N GLU A 315 108.58 -59.14 22.59
CA GLU A 315 109.58 -59.48 21.55
C GLU A 315 109.37 -58.55 20.34
#